data_AF-A0A2S5WG41-F1
#
_entry.id   AF-A0A2S5WG41-F1
#
_cell.length_a   1.000
_cell.length_b   1.000
_cell.length_c   1.000
_cell.angle_alpha   90.00
_cell.angle_beta   90.00
_cell.angle_gamma   90.00
#
_symmetry.space_group_name_H-M   'P 1'
#
loop_
_entity.id
_entity.type
_entity.pdbx_description
1 polymer ?
#
loop_
_entity_poly.entity_id
_entity_poly.type
_entity_poly.pdbx_seq_one_letter_code
_entity_poly.pdbx_strand_id
1 'polypeptide(L)'
;MNASANEAGQQSERMLRVREAYLRTRELRSRLAALRSADLQLPDSLSLSLSERAERQAADRERLDAERATKLELDAAERALSDAEAAVQESLSGNGDDWMRGTGTR
;
A
#
# COMPACT_ATOMS: atom_id res chain seq x y z
N MET A 1 20.72 32.73 -1.62
CA MET A 1 20.21 31.82 -0.56
C MET A 1 19.14 30.91 -1.18
N ASN A 2 19.23 29.59 -0.95
CA ASN A 2 18.10 28.64 -0.87
C ASN A 2 17.73 27.68 -2.03
N ALA A 3 18.60 27.38 -3.01
CA ALA A 3 18.32 26.25 -3.93
C ALA A 3 18.47 24.89 -3.21
N SER A 4 19.59 24.70 -2.52
CA SER A 4 19.92 23.48 -1.78
C SER A 4 19.00 23.19 -0.58
N ALA A 5 18.50 24.23 0.10
CA ALA A 5 17.53 24.07 1.19
C ALA A 5 16.14 23.63 0.66
N ASN A 6 15.76 24.09 -0.53
CA ASN A 6 14.50 23.72 -1.17
C ASN A 6 14.53 22.27 -1.69
N GLU A 7 15.67 21.84 -2.24
CA GLU A 7 15.89 20.46 -2.69
C GLU A 7 15.88 19.46 -1.53
N ALA A 8 16.56 19.78 -0.43
CA ALA A 8 16.54 18.94 0.78
C ALA A 8 15.13 18.80 1.38
N GLY A 9 14.33 19.88 1.35
CA GLY A 9 12.92 19.86 1.76
C GLY A 9 12.08 18.94 0.87
N GLN A 10 12.21 19.06 -0.45
CA GLN A 10 11.48 18.23 -1.41
C GLN A 10 11.88 16.75 -1.33
N GLN A 11 13.16 16.44 -1.14
CA GLN A 11 13.63 15.07 -0.96
C GLN A 11 13.06 14.45 0.32
N SER A 12 13.03 15.22 1.42
CA SER A 12 12.43 14.77 2.68
C SER A 12 10.94 14.48 2.53
N GLU A 13 10.21 15.33 1.81
CA GLU A 13 8.79 15.14 1.53
C GLU A 13 8.52 13.88 0.69
N ARG A 14 9.31 13.64 -0.36
CA ARG A 14 9.20 12.42 -1.20
C ARG A 14 9.43 11.16 -0.37
N MET A 15 10.44 11.16 0.50
CA MET A 15 10.72 10.02 1.41
C MET A 15 9.59 9.78 2.41
N LEU A 16 8.95 10.85 2.92
CA LEU A 16 7.78 10.73 3.78
C LEU A 16 6.60 10.07 3.04
N ARG A 17 6.33 10.48 1.79
CA ARG A 17 5.26 9.89 0.97
C ARG A 17 5.49 8.40 0.72
N VAL A 18 6.73 7.97 0.42
CA VAL A 18 7.08 6.55 0.28
C VAL A 18 6.80 5.80 1.58
N ARG A 19 7.23 6.36 2.73
CA ARG A 19 7.01 5.75 4.04
C ARG A 19 5.52 5.59 4.36
N GLU A 20 4.71 6.60 4.09
CA GLU A 20 3.27 6.57 4.30
C GLU A 20 2.59 5.52 3.41
N ALA A 21 2.95 5.46 2.12
CA ALA A 21 2.44 4.47 1.18
C ALA A 21 2.81 3.04 1.60
N TYR A 22 4.05 2.84 2.09
CA TYR A 22 4.51 1.56 2.61
C TYR A 22 3.72 1.12 3.85
N LEU A 23 3.55 2.03 4.81
CA LEU A 23 2.80 1.74 6.04
C LEU A 23 1.34 1.37 5.72
N ARG A 24 0.69 2.11 4.81
CA ARG A 24 -0.67 1.82 4.36
C ARG A 24 -0.78 0.45 3.68
N THR A 25 0.15 0.12 2.80
CA THR A 25 0.21 -1.19 2.15
C THR A 25 0.37 -2.31 3.18
N ARG A 26 1.25 -2.12 4.17
CA ARG A 26 1.46 -3.09 5.26
C ARG A 26 0.20 -3.29 6.10
N GLU A 27 -0.50 -2.23 6.45
CA GLU A 27 -1.76 -2.28 7.19
C GLU A 27 -2.83 -3.07 6.42
N LEU A 28 -3.00 -2.79 5.12
CA LEU A 28 -3.96 -3.48 4.27
C LEU A 28 -3.64 -4.97 4.12
N ARG A 29 -2.35 -5.34 3.99
CA ARG A 29 -1.92 -6.75 4.00
C ARG A 29 -2.27 -7.43 5.33
N SER A 30 -2.08 -6.74 6.45
CA SER A 30 -2.45 -7.26 7.78
C SER A 30 -3.95 -7.46 7.91
N ARG A 31 -4.76 -6.49 7.46
CA ARG A 31 -6.23 -6.58 7.46
C ARG A 31 -6.72 -7.74 6.59
N LEU A 32 -6.13 -7.91 5.42
CA LEU A 32 -6.44 -9.02 4.51
C LEU A 32 -6.11 -10.38 5.15
N ALA A 33 -4.96 -10.49 5.83
CA ALA A 33 -4.59 -11.69 6.56
C ALA A 33 -5.58 -12.01 7.70
N ALA A 34 -6.03 -11.00 8.44
CA ALA A 34 -7.02 -11.17 9.49
C ALA A 34 -8.35 -11.70 8.95
N LEU A 35 -8.87 -11.13 7.85
CA LEU A 35 -10.10 -11.59 7.19
C LEU A 35 -10.01 -13.05 6.74
N ARG A 36 -8.85 -13.49 6.26
CA ARG A 36 -8.62 -14.90 5.86
C ARG A 36 -8.44 -15.84 7.04
N SER A 37 -7.82 -15.39 8.12
CA SER A 37 -7.68 -16.22 9.33
C SER A 37 -9.02 -16.54 9.99
N ALA A 38 -9.99 -15.62 9.87
CA ALA A 38 -11.36 -15.85 10.32
C ALA A 38 -12.03 -17.02 9.58
N ASP A 39 -11.58 -17.39 8.38
CA ASP A 39 -12.07 -18.53 7.58
C ASP A 39 -11.57 -19.90 8.09
N LEU A 40 -10.48 -19.93 8.86
CA LEU A 40 -9.88 -21.19 9.35
C LEU A 40 -10.48 -21.67 10.67
N GLN A 41 -11.24 -20.83 11.38
CA GLN A 41 -11.82 -21.18 12.70
C GLN A 41 -13.28 -21.68 12.63
N LEU A 42 -13.74 -22.14 11.46
CA LEU A 42 -15.14 -22.48 11.24
C LEU A 42 -15.47 -23.92 11.73
N PRO A 43 -16.43 -24.11 12.66
CA PRO A 43 -16.93 -25.44 13.02
C PRO A 43 -17.82 -26.05 11.93
N ASP A 44 -17.94 -27.38 11.93
CA ASP A 44 -18.70 -28.16 10.94
C ASP A 44 -20.18 -27.71 10.86
N SER A 45 -20.58 -27.28 9.67
CA SER A 45 -21.89 -26.70 9.34
C SER A 45 -23.06 -27.68 9.37
N LEU A 46 -22.78 -28.97 9.55
CA LEU A 46 -23.77 -30.06 9.53
C LEU A 46 -24.61 -30.12 10.80
N SER A 47 -24.12 -29.63 11.94
CA SER A 47 -24.83 -29.60 13.23
C SER A 47 -25.76 -28.40 13.42
N LEU A 48 -25.71 -27.41 12.52
CA LEU A 48 -26.48 -26.17 12.62
C LEU A 48 -27.93 -26.34 12.15
N SER A 49 -28.85 -25.63 12.82
CA SER A 49 -30.23 -25.43 12.36
C SER A 49 -30.27 -24.61 11.06
N LEU A 50 -31.42 -24.62 10.37
CA LEU A 50 -31.58 -23.87 9.11
C LEU A 50 -31.37 -22.35 9.29
N SER A 51 -31.82 -21.78 10.41
CA SER A 51 -31.63 -20.36 10.72
C SER A 51 -30.15 -20.03 10.95
N GLU A 52 -29.44 -20.85 11.73
CA GLU A 52 -28.00 -20.68 11.98
C GLU A 52 -27.19 -20.83 10.70
N ARG A 53 -27.59 -21.73 9.79
CA ARG A 53 -26.96 -21.85 8.46
C ARG A 53 -27.19 -20.59 7.61
N ALA A 54 -28.38 -20.00 7.65
CA ALA A 54 -28.69 -18.79 6.89
C ALA A 54 -27.91 -17.57 7.41
N GLU A 55 -27.84 -17.40 8.72
CA GLU A 55 -27.02 -16.36 9.37
C GLU A 55 -25.54 -16.53 9.03
N ARG A 56 -25.05 -17.77 9.04
CA ARG A 56 -23.68 -18.08 8.64
C ARG A 56 -23.41 -17.74 7.17
N GLN A 57 -24.30 -18.10 6.26
CA GLN A 57 -24.16 -17.74 4.84
C GLN A 57 -24.15 -16.23 4.63
N ALA A 58 -24.91 -15.47 5.42
CA ALA A 58 -24.88 -14.01 5.38
C ALA A 58 -23.53 -13.46 5.85
N ALA A 59 -23.01 -13.95 6.98
CA ALA A 59 -21.70 -13.56 7.51
C ALA A 59 -20.54 -13.92 6.56
N ASP A 60 -20.60 -15.09 5.92
CA ASP A 60 -19.59 -15.49 4.93
C ASP A 60 -19.59 -14.58 3.70
N ARG A 61 -20.77 -14.16 3.22
CA ARG A 61 -20.88 -13.19 2.12
C ARG A 61 -20.31 -11.83 2.51
N GLU A 62 -20.69 -11.31 3.66
CA GLU A 62 -20.17 -10.03 4.17
C GLU A 62 -18.64 -10.06 4.30
N ARG A 63 -18.08 -11.16 4.81
CA ARG A 63 -16.62 -11.35 4.90
C ARG A 63 -15.95 -11.37 3.53
N LEU A 64 -16.51 -12.08 2.55
CA LEU A 64 -15.98 -12.13 1.19
C LEU A 64 -16.01 -10.75 0.51
N ASP A 65 -17.06 -9.98 0.75
CA ASP A 65 -17.16 -8.61 0.24
C ASP A 65 -16.13 -7.69 0.90
N ALA A 66 -15.92 -7.81 2.22
CA ALA A 66 -14.84 -7.11 2.92
C ALA A 66 -13.44 -7.51 2.42
N GLU A 67 -13.22 -8.79 2.08
CA GLU A 67 -11.96 -9.25 1.50
C GLU A 67 -11.72 -8.62 0.13
N ARG A 68 -12.75 -8.57 -0.73
CA ARG A 68 -12.68 -7.96 -2.07
C ARG A 68 -12.40 -6.46 -1.98
N ALA A 69 -13.10 -5.75 -1.10
CA ALA A 69 -12.86 -4.33 -0.87
C ALA A 69 -11.42 -4.07 -0.41
N THR A 70 -10.93 -4.86 0.56
CA THR A 70 -9.55 -4.73 1.07
C THR A 70 -8.51 -5.02 0.00
N LYS A 71 -8.75 -5.99 -0.90
CA LYS A 71 -7.87 -6.26 -2.05
C LYS A 71 -7.80 -5.09 -3.01
N LEU A 72 -8.94 -4.49 -3.35
CA LEU A 72 -8.97 -3.32 -4.23
C LEU A 72 -8.22 -2.13 -3.62
N GLU A 73 -8.38 -1.91 -2.31
CA GLU A 73 -7.60 -0.90 -1.58
C GLU A 73 -6.10 -1.21 -1.58
N LEU A 74 -5.74 -2.48 -1.40
CA LEU A 74 -4.35 -2.93 -1.43
C LEU A 74 -3.72 -2.69 -2.80
N ASP A 75 -4.39 -3.08 -3.88
CA ASP A 75 -3.91 -2.86 -5.25
C ASP A 75 -3.69 -1.36 -5.55
N ALA A 76 -4.58 -0.50 -5.04
CA ALA A 76 -4.42 0.95 -5.15
C ALA A 76 -3.24 1.48 -4.33
N ALA A 77 -3.04 0.96 -3.12
CA ALA A 77 -1.92 1.34 -2.26
C ALA A 77 -0.57 0.88 -2.82
N GLU A 78 -0.51 -0.32 -3.42
CA GLU A 78 0.70 -0.84 -4.07
C GLU A 78 1.09 -0.02 -5.30
N ARG A 79 0.11 0.42 -6.11
CA ARG A 79 0.36 1.37 -7.21
C ARG A 79 0.91 2.69 -6.69
N ALA A 80 0.27 3.27 -5.66
CA ALA A 80 0.72 4.53 -5.06
C ALA A 80 2.13 4.44 -4.45
N LEU A 81 2.48 3.28 -3.87
CA LEU A 81 3.83 3.02 -3.38
C LEU A 81 4.84 2.98 -4.54
N SER A 82 4.53 2.25 -5.61
CA SER A 82 5.38 2.18 -6.81
C SER A 82 5.59 3.56 -7.43
N ASP A 83 4.54 4.38 -7.52
CA ASP A 83 4.63 5.74 -8.06
C ASP A 83 5.51 6.64 -7.17
N ALA A 84 5.38 6.52 -5.85
CA ALA A 84 6.19 7.27 -4.90
C ALA A 84 7.68 6.85 -4.96
N GLU A 85 7.96 5.56 -5.09
CA GLU A 85 9.31 5.03 -5.26
C GLU A 85 9.95 5.50 -6.58
N ALA A 86 9.18 5.49 -7.68
CA ALA A 86 9.64 6.00 -8.97
C ALA A 86 9.98 7.49 -8.91
N ALA A 87 9.16 8.30 -8.23
CA ALA A 87 9.41 9.74 -8.06
C ALA A 87 10.68 10.02 -7.22
N VAL A 88 10.99 9.18 -6.24
CA VAL A 88 12.26 9.25 -5.50
C VAL A 88 13.42 8.87 -6.41
N GLN A 89 13.30 7.79 -7.18
CA GLN A 89 14.36 7.33 -8.08
C GLN A 89 14.68 8.34 -9.18
N GLU A 90 13.66 8.94 -9.81
CA GLU A 90 13.81 9.99 -10.82
C GLU A 90 14.55 11.22 -10.25
N SER A 91 14.21 11.62 -9.01
CA SER A 91 14.89 12.72 -8.33
C SER A 91 16.38 12.41 -8.04
N LEU A 92 16.73 11.15 -7.80
CA LEU A 92 18.11 10.74 -7.56
C LEU A 92 18.91 10.62 -8.87
N SER A 93 18.28 10.17 -9.96
CA SER A 93 18.92 10.05 -11.27
C SER A 93 19.08 11.39 -11.98
N GLY A 94 18.08 12.28 -11.90
CA GLY A 94 18.15 13.61 -12.51
C GLY A 94 19.22 14.52 -11.89
N ASN A 95 19.52 14.32 -10.60
CA ASN A 95 20.61 15.02 -9.92
C ASN A 95 22.01 14.50 -10.34
N GLY A 96 22.06 13.35 -11.04
CA GLY A 96 23.29 12.71 -11.51
C GLY A 96 23.83 13.24 -12.84
N ASP A 97 23.03 13.95 -13.64
CA ASP A 97 23.47 14.46 -14.95
C ASP A 97 23.90 15.93 -14.92
N ASP A 98 23.42 16.72 -13.96
CA ASP A 98 23.75 18.15 -13.86
C ASP A 98 25.18 18.40 -13.35
N TRP A 99 25.74 17.52 -12.51
CA TRP A 99 27.15 17.63 -12.11
C TRP A 99 28.13 17.24 -13.23
N MET A 100 27.70 16.44 -14.21
CA MET A 100 28.53 16.07 -15.38
C MET A 100 28.46 17.09 -16.53
N ARG A 101 27.48 18.00 -16.54
CA ARG A 101 27.40 19.11 -17.52
C ARG A 101 28.11 20.40 -17.06
N GLY A 102 28.71 20.40 -15.86
CA GLY A 102 29.30 21.59 -15.23
C GLY A 102 30.80 21.83 -15.45
N THR A 103 31.54 20.98 -16.17
CA THR A 103 32.96 21.21 -16.43
C THR A 103 33.34 20.86 -17.87
N GLY A 104 32.95 21.72 -18.81
CA GLY A 104 33.21 21.58 -20.23
C GLY A 104 33.56 22.89 -20.93
N THR A 105 34.71 23.46 -20.55
CA THR A 105 35.63 24.29 -21.37
C THR A 105 35.16 25.58 -22.05
N ARG A 106 35.84 26.67 -21.62
CA ARG A 106 36.20 27.96 -22.27
C ARG A 106 35.18 29.09 -22.33
#